data_AF-A0A374EFS2-F1
#
_entry.id   AF-A0A374EFS2-F1
#
_cell.length_a   1.000
_cell.length_b   1.000
_cell.length_c   1.000
_cell.angle_alpha   90.00
_cell.angle_beta   90.00
_cell.angle_gamma   90.00
#
_symmetry.space_group_name_H-M   'P 1'
#
loop_
_entity.id
_entity.type
_entity.pdbx_description
1 polymer ?
#
loop_
_entity_poly.entity_id
_entity_poly.type
_entity_poly.pdbx_seq_one_letter_code
_entity_poly.pdbx_strand_id
1 'polypeptide(L)'
;MSADPKAILRLKPVNYYAIKNKYIMGKVYTSEDYQENYVQFFRYEYDHECGKTDIYPLSAELMSKALAKVGIIIDLKALAKDQ
;
A
#
# COMPACT_ATOMS: atom_id res chain seq x y z
N MET A 1 -2.34 4.75 19.92
CA MET A 1 -3.13 5.32 18.81
C MET A 1 -3.35 4.23 17.79
N SER A 2 -4.60 3.80 17.57
CA SER A 2 -4.91 2.83 16.52
C SER A 2 -4.60 3.46 15.16
N ALA A 3 -3.68 2.86 14.40
CA ALA A 3 -3.28 3.38 13.11
C ALA A 3 -4.38 3.05 12.09
N ASP A 4 -5.05 4.08 11.55
CA ASP A 4 -6.08 3.92 10.54
C ASP A 4 -5.41 3.71 9.16
N PRO A 5 -5.57 2.53 8.51
CA PRO A 5 -4.98 2.25 7.20
C PRO A 5 -5.44 3.25 6.12
N LYS A 6 -6.57 3.95 6.31
CA LYS A 6 -7.02 5.02 5.40
C LYS A 6 -6.02 6.17 5.29
N ALA A 7 -5.09 6.31 6.25
CA ALA A 7 -4.00 7.26 6.17
C ALA A 7 -3.17 7.11 4.89
N ILE A 8 -3.13 5.91 4.27
CA ILE A 8 -2.45 5.67 2.99
C ILE A 8 -2.97 6.60 1.89
N LEU A 9 -4.26 6.93 1.89
CA LEU A 9 -4.86 7.80 0.89
C LEU A 9 -4.43 9.26 1.03
N ARG A 10 -3.88 9.66 2.18
CA ARG A 10 -3.34 11.00 2.40
C ARG A 10 -1.92 11.17 1.88
N LEU A 11 -1.20 10.07 1.64
CA LEU A 11 0.18 10.09 1.13
C LEU A 11 0.21 10.54 -0.33
N LYS A 12 1.17 11.39 -0.68
CA LYS A 12 1.39 11.76 -2.09
C LYS A 12 2.25 10.69 -2.76
N PRO A 13 1.82 10.14 -3.91
CA PRO A 13 2.63 9.18 -4.65
C PRO A 13 3.92 9.86 -5.11
N VAL A 14 4.99 9.09 -5.14
CA VAL A 14 6.31 9.58 -5.48
C VAL A 14 6.91 8.69 -6.57
N ASN A 15 7.56 9.30 -7.55
CA ASN A 15 8.28 8.56 -8.58
C ASN A 15 9.48 7.81 -7.94
N TYR A 16 9.54 6.48 -8.13
CA TYR A 16 10.61 5.62 -7.63
C TYR A 16 11.99 5.97 -8.20
N TYR A 17 12.06 6.53 -9.41
CA TYR A 17 13.31 6.92 -10.06
C TYR A 17 13.87 8.27 -9.60
N ALA A 18 13.13 9.02 -8.76
CA ALA A 18 13.62 10.28 -8.24
C ALA A 18 14.40 10.03 -6.94
N ILE A 19 15.67 10.47 -6.90
CA ILE A 19 16.49 10.48 -5.68
C ILE A 19 15.72 11.21 -4.58
N LYS A 20 15.47 10.51 -3.47
CA LYS A 20 14.70 11.03 -2.34
C LYS A 20 15.45 10.80 -1.05
N ASN A 21 15.73 11.88 -0.35
CA ASN A 21 16.31 11.81 0.98
C ASN A 21 15.39 11.10 1.98
N LYS A 22 14.05 11.15 1.78
CA LYS A 22 13.05 10.52 2.66
C LYS A 22 11.82 10.06 1.88
N TYR A 23 11.34 8.85 2.14
CA TYR A 23 10.06 8.35 1.60
C TYR A 23 9.43 7.29 2.52
N ILE A 24 8.15 7.02 2.28
CA ILE A 24 7.42 5.90 2.88
C ILE A 24 7.15 4.87 1.80
N MET A 25 7.58 3.63 2.01
CA MET A 25 7.26 2.49 1.16
C MET A 25 6.12 1.70 1.80
N GLY A 26 5.00 1.57 1.09
CA GLY A 26 3.92 0.67 1.49
C GLY A 26 4.10 -0.68 0.81
N LYS A 27 4.33 -1.75 1.58
CA LYS A 27 4.32 -3.12 1.07
C LYS A 27 2.93 -3.69 1.29
N VAL A 28 2.30 -4.13 0.21
CA VAL A 28 0.99 -4.80 0.25
C VAL A 28 1.23 -6.30 0.16
N TYR A 29 0.64 -7.06 1.08
CA TYR A 29 0.63 -8.51 1.09
C TYR A 29 -0.78 -8.99 0.84
N THR A 30 -0.93 -9.98 -0.02
CA THR A 30 -2.21 -10.57 -0.35
C THR A 30 -2.12 -12.07 -0.08
N SER A 31 -3.15 -12.64 0.52
CA SER A 31 -3.24 -14.09 0.74
C SER A 31 -3.24 -14.86 -0.59
N GLU A 32 -2.88 -16.14 -0.57
CA GLU A 32 -2.82 -16.98 -1.77
C GLU A 32 -4.18 -17.12 -2.47
N ASP A 33 -5.27 -17.02 -1.70
CA ASP A 33 -6.65 -17.05 -2.19
C ASP A 33 -7.18 -15.66 -2.63
N TYR A 34 -6.33 -14.63 -2.58
CA TYR A 34 -6.63 -13.23 -2.93
C TYR A 34 -7.76 -12.58 -2.14
N GLN A 35 -8.21 -13.17 -1.03
CA GLN A 35 -9.33 -12.64 -0.24
C GLN A 35 -8.89 -11.60 0.78
N GLU A 36 -7.72 -11.78 1.39
CA GLU A 36 -7.23 -10.93 2.46
C GLU A 36 -6.05 -10.10 1.97
N ASN A 37 -6.08 -8.80 2.26
CA ASN A 37 -5.00 -7.89 1.94
C ASN A 37 -4.52 -7.19 3.20
N TYR A 38 -3.23 -6.95 3.26
CA TYR A 38 -2.56 -6.32 4.37
C TYR A 38 -1.54 -5.31 3.88
N VAL A 39 -1.24 -4.30 4.70
CA VAL A 39 -0.22 -3.30 4.40
C VAL A 39 0.72 -3.10 5.57
N GLN A 40 2.00 -2.94 5.26
CA GLN A 40 3.02 -2.48 6.19
C GLN A 40 3.76 -1.29 5.61
N PHE A 41 3.95 -0.25 6.43
CA PHE A 41 4.68 0.95 6.02
C PHE A 41 6.10 0.93 6.55
N PHE A 42 7.03 1.27 5.67
CA PHE A 42 8.45 1.39 5.95
C PHE A 42 8.88 2.82 5.70
N ARG A 43 9.59 3.44 6.65
CA ARG A 43 10.22 4.74 6.47
C ARG A 43 11.64 4.52 5.99
N TYR A 44 11.96 5.14 4.87
CA TYR A 44 13.31 5.18 4.32
C TYR A 44 13.89 6.59 4.42
N GLU A 45 15.15 6.69 4.82
CA GLU A 45 15.96 7.89 4.70
C GLU A 45 17.29 7.54 4.02
N TYR A 46 17.66 8.29 2.96
CA TYR A 46 18.85 8.01 2.16
C TYR A 46 18.98 6.53 1.76
N ASP A 47 17.87 5.94 1.31
CA ASP A 47 17.73 4.52 0.95
C ASP A 47 17.96 3.49 2.07
N HIS A 48 18.09 3.94 3.32
CA HIS A 48 18.14 3.08 4.49
C HIS A 48 16.77 3.00 5.17
N GLU A 49 16.33 1.78 5.49
CA GLU A 49 15.15 1.58 6.34
C GLU A 49 15.46 2.08 7.76
N CYS A 50 14.65 3.03 8.25
CA CYS A 50 14.82 3.64 9.58
C CYS A 50 13.63 3.38 10.51
N GLY A 51 12.61 2.66 10.05
CA GLY A 51 11.45 2.31 10.85
C GLY A 51 10.37 1.62 10.04
N LYS A 52 9.51 0.88 10.74
CA LYS A 52 8.36 0.19 10.17
C LYS A 52 7.17 0.21 11.12
N THR A 53 5.98 0.08 10.56
CA THR A 53 4.74 -0.13 11.33
C THR A 53 4.49 -1.62 11.57
N ASP A 54 3.48 -1.92 12.38
CA ASP A 54 2.82 -3.22 12.35
C ASP A 54 2.12 -3.45 11.00
N ILE A 55 1.57 -4.64 10.84
CA ILE A 55 0.79 -5.04 9.66
C ILE A 55 -0.67 -4.68 9.92
N TYR A 56 -1.28 -3.94 9.00
CA TYR A 56 -2.68 -3.53 9.08
C TYR A 56 -3.52 -4.21 8.00
N PRO A 57 -4.75 -4.65 8.32
CA PRO A 57 -5.68 -5.12 7.30
C PRO A 57 -6.02 -4.00 6.33
N LEU A 58 -6.11 -4.35 5.04
CA LEU A 58 -6.37 -3.45 3.94
C LEU A 58 -7.58 -3.99 3.17
N SER A 59 -8.68 -3.24 3.09
CA SER A 59 -9.80 -3.67 2.26
C SER A 59 -9.44 -3.60 0.77
N ALA A 60 -10.04 -4.45 -0.06
CA ALA A 60 -9.83 -4.46 -1.50
C ALA A 60 -10.12 -3.08 -2.15
N GLU A 61 -11.15 -2.38 -1.65
CA GLU A 61 -11.47 -1.00 -2.07
C GLU A 61 -10.34 -0.03 -1.74
N LEU A 62 -9.79 -0.10 -0.53
CA LEU A 62 -8.71 0.78 -0.08
C LEU A 62 -7.41 0.48 -0.84
N MET A 63 -7.14 -0.79 -1.10
CA MET A 63 -6.02 -1.24 -1.94
C MET A 63 -6.15 -0.68 -3.37
N SER A 64 -7.29 -0.86 -4.03
CA SER A 64 -7.55 -0.36 -5.38
C SER A 64 -7.34 1.17 -5.45
N LYS A 65 -7.88 1.91 -4.48
CA LYS A 65 -7.69 3.36 -4.38
C LYS A 65 -6.22 3.75 -4.17
N ALA A 66 -5.48 3.02 -3.33
CA ALA A 66 -4.07 3.29 -3.07
C ALA A 66 -3.20 3.03 -4.31
N LEU A 67 -3.44 1.91 -5.00
CA LEU A 67 -2.75 1.52 -6.23
C LEU A 67 -3.04 2.48 -7.39
N ALA A 68 -4.27 2.98 -7.49
CA ALA A 68 -4.61 3.98 -8.49
C ALA A 68 -3.78 5.27 -8.36
N LYS A 69 -3.34 5.63 -7.13
CA LYS A 69 -2.47 6.80 -6.92
C LYS A 69 -1.08 6.62 -7.54
N VAL A 70 -0.63 5.38 -7.71
CA VAL A 70 0.66 5.06 -8.35
C VAL A 70 0.48 4.59 -9.81
N GLY A 71 -0.71 4.79 -10.38
CA GLY A 71 -1.00 4.46 -11.78
C GLY A 71 -1.37 3.00 -12.05
N ILE A 72 -1.59 2.20 -11.00
CA ILE A 72 -2.00 0.79 -11.13
C ILE A 72 -3.52 0.72 -10.96
N ILE A 73 -4.23 0.35 -12.02
CA ILE A 73 -5.69 0.20 -12.00
C ILE A 73 -6.05 -1.28 -11.90
N ILE A 74 -6.77 -1.65 -10.86
CA ILE A 74 -7.29 -3.02 -10.65
C ILE A 74 -8.81 -2.99 -10.81
N ASP A 75 -9.34 -3.84 -11.69
CA ASP A 75 -10.77 -4.10 -11.77
C ASP A 75 -11.18 -5.13 -10.71
N LEU A 76 -11.72 -4.65 -9.61
CA LEU A 76 -12.24 -5.49 -8.52
C LEU A 76 -13.42 -6.37 -8.97
N LYS A 77 -14.14 -6.01 -10.04
CA LYS A 77 -15.27 -6.80 -10.55
C LYS A 77 -14.84 -8.03 -11.34
N ALA A 78 -13.64 -8.01 -11.92
CA ALA A 78 -13.07 -9.17 -12.58
C ALA A 78 -12.69 -10.26 -11.55
N LEU A 79 -12.18 -9.86 -10.39
CA LEU A 79 -11.82 -10.77 -9.29
C LEU A 79 -13.02 -11.48 -8.65
N ALA A 80 -14.21 -10.87 -8.72
CA ALA A 80 -15.44 -11.44 -8.16
C ALA A 80 -16.17 -12.42 -9.10
N LYS A 81 -15.70 -12.61 -10.34
CA LYS A 81 -16.36 -13.47 -11.34
C LYS A 81 -15.84 -14.90 -11.39
N ASP A 82 -14.73 -15.20 -10.71
CA ASP A 82 -14.13 -16.54 -10.62
C ASP A 82 -14.40 -17.24 -9.27
N GLN A 83 -15.42 -16.79 -8.53
CA GLN A 83 -15.96 -17.47 -7.33
C GLN A 83 -17.36 -18.04 -7.58
#